data_AF-A0A2V3ZV87-F1
#
_entry.id   AF-A0A2V3ZV87-F1
#
_cell.length_a   1.000
_cell.length_b   1.000
_cell.length_c   1.000
_cell.angle_alpha   90.00
_cell.angle_beta   90.00
_cell.angle_gamma   90.00
#
_symmetry.space_group_name_H-M   'P 1'
#
loop_
_entity.id
_entity.type
_entity.pdbx_description
1 polymer ?
#
loop_
_entity_poly.entity_id
_entity_poly.type
_entity_poly.pdbx_seq_one_letter_code
_entity_poly.pdbx_strand_id
1 'polypeptide(L)'
;MKALKLKQLLIPLIACISFGSGCDKNNNLILELEINDDSTEIREVVDGIEFKFCLVNENGESTTLFQKEEDLIFHFSCKNLSGENLYFDNTILSNDSFCEVRNANQSFGKPFIYLGKDKIGVGAFPFPIGKEYVIEFPWVNEKDEWELLSNYFKNSKKERLSAGKYYTEFSQAFIFSNVIDEKTLKIDSISFRINFEIK
;
A
#
# COMPACT_ATOMS: atom_id res chain seq x y z
N MET A 1 40.51 12.08 42.23
CA MET A 1 39.82 11.07 41.39
C MET A 1 38.72 10.42 42.20
N LYS A 2 37.46 10.85 41.99
CA LYS A 2 36.27 10.25 42.62
C LYS A 2 35.79 9.15 41.68
N ALA A 3 35.83 7.90 42.13
CA ALA A 3 35.24 6.76 41.43
C ALA A 3 33.72 6.82 41.60
N LEU A 4 33.00 7.03 40.49
CA LEU A 4 31.55 7.02 40.42
C LEU A 4 31.09 5.55 40.36
N LYS A 5 30.37 5.08 41.38
CA LYS A 5 29.73 3.75 41.39
C LYS A 5 28.52 3.76 40.45
N LEU A 6 28.59 2.97 39.38
CA LEU A 6 27.50 2.70 38.45
C LEU A 6 26.45 1.82 39.16
N LYS A 7 25.30 2.39 39.55
CA LYS A 7 24.16 1.60 40.04
C LYS A 7 23.43 1.06 38.82
N GLN A 8 23.54 -0.25 38.61
CA GLN A 8 22.75 -1.03 37.65
C GLN A 8 21.27 -0.92 38.03
N LEU A 9 20.47 -0.34 37.13
CA LEU A 9 19.01 -0.35 37.22
C LEU A 9 18.54 -1.64 36.55
N LEU A 10 18.09 -2.62 37.34
CA LEU A 10 17.37 -3.79 36.86
C LEU A 10 15.99 -3.34 36.38
N ILE A 11 15.71 -3.47 35.08
CA ILE A 11 14.38 -3.34 34.49
C ILE A 11 13.77 -4.75 34.45
N PRO A 12 12.62 -5.01 35.10
CA PRO A 12 12.00 -6.33 35.08
C PRO A 12 11.36 -6.62 33.72
N LEU A 13 11.78 -7.75 33.12
CA LEU A 13 11.23 -8.35 31.91
C LEU A 13 9.83 -8.92 32.24
N ILE A 14 8.78 -8.23 31.81
CA ILE A 14 7.41 -8.74 31.90
C ILE A 14 7.18 -9.68 30.72
N ALA A 15 7.26 -10.99 31.00
CA ALA A 15 6.86 -12.05 30.07
C ALA A 15 5.32 -12.18 30.10
N CYS A 16 4.65 -11.62 29.09
CA CYS A 16 3.24 -11.90 28.84
C CYS A 16 3.10 -13.22 28.08
N ILE A 17 2.61 -14.24 28.78
CA ILE A 17 2.19 -15.51 28.22
C ILE A 17 0.78 -15.30 27.68
N SER A 18 0.62 -15.18 26.37
CA SER A 18 -0.71 -15.17 25.74
C SER A 18 -1.07 -16.60 25.35
N PHE A 19 -2.06 -17.14 26.08
CA PHE A 19 -2.74 -18.38 25.74
C PHE A 19 -3.32 -18.31 24.32
N GLY A 20 -3.02 -19.35 23.54
CA GLY A 20 -3.65 -19.59 22.25
C GLY A 20 -5.15 -19.79 22.42
N SER A 21 -5.93 -18.91 21.79
CA SER A 21 -7.29 -19.20 21.40
C SER A 21 -7.29 -19.44 19.90
N GLY A 22 -7.52 -20.68 19.50
CA GLY A 22 -7.87 -21.01 18.12
C GLY A 22 -9.17 -20.30 17.79
N CYS A 23 -9.09 -19.32 16.90
CA CYS A 23 -10.23 -18.65 16.31
C CYS A 23 -10.17 -18.88 14.81
N ASP A 24 -11.31 -19.20 14.22
CA ASP A 24 -11.48 -19.59 12.82
C ASP A 24 -10.75 -18.65 11.86
N LYS A 25 -9.84 -19.23 11.06
CA LYS A 25 -9.00 -18.50 10.10
C LYS A 25 -9.84 -18.05 8.90
N ASN A 26 -10.46 -16.88 9.05
CA ASN A 26 -10.76 -16.01 7.92
C ASN A 26 -10.31 -14.59 8.33
N ASN A 27 -9.00 -14.45 8.55
CA ASN A 27 -8.37 -13.21 8.96
C ASN A 27 -8.01 -12.38 7.73
N ASN A 28 -9.01 -11.82 7.04
CA ASN A 28 -8.72 -10.72 6.13
C ASN A 28 -8.29 -9.52 6.99
N LEU A 29 -7.03 -9.12 6.89
CA LEU A 29 -6.54 -7.91 7.55
C LEU A 29 -7.19 -6.70 6.89
N ILE A 30 -7.85 -5.85 7.66
CA ILE A 30 -8.47 -4.61 7.18
C ILE A 30 -7.73 -3.44 7.81
N LEU A 31 -7.20 -2.57 6.96
CA LEU A 31 -6.47 -1.36 7.32
C LEU A 31 -7.24 -0.18 6.77
N GLU A 32 -7.64 0.74 7.64
CA GLU A 32 -8.47 1.88 7.29
C GLU A 32 -7.89 3.18 7.87
N LEU A 33 -7.96 4.26 7.07
CA LEU A 33 -7.75 5.63 7.53
C LEU A 33 -9.07 6.40 7.45
N GLU A 34 -9.37 7.11 8.52
CA GLU A 34 -10.47 8.06 8.59
C GLU A 34 -10.01 9.48 8.23
N ILE A 35 -10.98 10.32 7.88
CA ILE A 35 -10.73 11.73 7.59
C ILE A 35 -10.31 12.43 8.89
N ASN A 36 -9.18 13.14 8.86
CA ASN A 36 -8.55 13.79 10.02
C ASN A 36 -7.98 12.84 11.09
N ASP A 37 -7.65 11.60 10.75
CA ASP A 37 -6.81 10.79 11.61
C ASP A 37 -5.44 11.46 11.86
N ASP A 38 -4.85 11.18 13.03
CA ASP A 38 -3.49 11.63 13.36
C ASP A 38 -2.45 11.07 12.38
N SER A 39 -2.75 9.92 11.77
CA SER A 39 -1.97 9.34 10.68
C SER A 39 -2.60 9.67 9.33
N THR A 40 -1.76 9.98 8.35
CA THR A 40 -2.18 10.19 6.95
C THR A 40 -1.70 9.07 6.03
N GLU A 41 -1.10 8.01 6.58
CA GLU A 41 -0.66 6.83 5.84
C GLU A 41 -1.02 5.53 6.57
N ILE A 42 -1.43 4.52 5.80
CA ILE A 42 -1.47 3.14 6.26
C ILE A 42 -0.04 2.62 6.13
N ARG A 43 0.51 2.08 7.21
CA ARG A 43 1.81 1.41 7.23
C ARG A 43 1.73 0.17 8.10
N GLU A 44 1.95 -1.00 7.51
CA GLU A 44 1.84 -2.28 8.20
C GLU A 44 2.88 -3.28 7.72
N VAL A 45 3.42 -4.11 8.61
CA VAL A 45 4.40 -5.16 8.25
C VAL A 45 3.77 -6.53 8.43
N VAL A 46 3.56 -7.24 7.33
CA VAL A 46 3.00 -8.60 7.33
C VAL A 46 4.03 -9.56 6.76
N ASP A 47 4.39 -10.59 7.54
CA ASP A 47 5.39 -11.60 7.17
C ASP A 47 6.71 -11.02 6.61
N GLY A 48 7.14 -9.89 7.19
CA GLY A 48 8.37 -9.21 6.78
C GLY A 48 8.25 -8.39 5.50
N ILE A 49 7.05 -8.14 4.97
CA ILE A 49 6.82 -7.16 3.91
C ILE A 49 6.13 -5.95 4.53
N GLU A 50 6.76 -4.78 4.42
CA GLU A 50 6.11 -3.51 4.79
C GLU A 50 5.23 -3.06 3.61
N PHE A 51 3.96 -2.80 3.89
CA PHE A 51 3.02 -2.17 2.98
C PHE A 51 2.78 -0.74 3.42
N LYS A 52 2.80 0.19 2.47
CA LYS A 52 2.38 1.57 2.66
C LYS A 52 1.29 1.90 1.65
N PHE A 53 0.21 2.52 2.12
CA PHE A 53 -0.81 3.11 1.24
C PHE A 53 -1.23 4.47 1.77
N CYS A 54 -1.14 5.49 0.93
CA CYS A 54 -1.60 6.83 1.25
C CYS A 54 -2.04 7.61 0.01
N LEU A 55 -2.70 8.74 0.24
CA LEU A 55 -2.94 9.75 -0.77
C LEU A 55 -1.99 10.92 -0.55
N VAL A 56 -1.47 11.45 -1.64
CA VAL A 56 -0.44 12.48 -1.64
C VAL A 56 -0.96 13.69 -2.42
N ASN A 57 -0.70 14.89 -1.92
CA ASN A 57 -1.05 16.14 -2.59
C ASN A 57 0.01 16.58 -3.61
N GLU A 58 -0.23 17.70 -4.30
CA GLU A 58 0.70 18.24 -5.31
C GLU A 58 2.07 18.65 -4.73
N ASN A 59 2.17 18.85 -3.41
CA ASN A 59 3.43 19.14 -2.71
C ASN A 59 4.21 17.88 -2.31
N GLY A 60 3.67 16.68 -2.57
CA GLY A 60 4.30 15.42 -2.14
C GLY A 60 4.02 15.06 -0.68
N GLU A 61 3.05 15.71 -0.03
CA GLU A 61 2.69 15.46 1.37
C GLU A 61 1.50 14.49 1.47
N SER A 62 1.61 13.53 2.38
CA SER A 62 0.54 12.57 2.66
C SER A 62 -0.61 13.23 3.42
N THR A 63 -1.84 13.15 2.89
CA THR A 63 -3.01 13.82 3.47
C THR A 63 -4.32 13.09 3.15
N THR A 64 -5.33 13.25 4.01
CA THR A 64 -6.74 12.87 3.74
C THR A 64 -7.62 14.10 3.47
N LEU A 65 -7.04 15.30 3.47
CA LEU A 65 -7.70 16.57 3.20
C LEU A 65 -7.04 17.27 2.01
N PHE A 66 -7.82 17.56 0.99
CA PHE A 66 -7.39 18.25 -0.22
C PHE A 66 -8.16 19.56 -0.39
N GLN A 67 -7.50 20.56 -0.96
CA GLN A 67 -8.15 21.80 -1.36
C GLN A 67 -8.95 21.60 -2.64
N LYS A 68 -9.91 22.49 -2.88
CA LYS A 68 -10.61 22.54 -4.16
C LYS A 68 -9.61 22.70 -5.31
N GLU A 69 -9.79 21.91 -6.36
CA GLU A 69 -8.92 21.87 -7.55
C GLU A 69 -7.51 21.33 -7.30
N GLU A 70 -7.17 20.86 -6.11
CA GLU A 70 -5.92 20.14 -5.87
C GLU A 70 -6.03 18.73 -6.46
N ASP A 71 -5.01 18.28 -7.19
CA ASP A 71 -4.94 16.87 -7.60
C ASP A 71 -4.56 15.97 -6.43
N LEU A 72 -4.97 14.72 -6.49
CA LEU A 72 -4.56 13.69 -5.54
C LEU A 72 -3.77 12.60 -6.26
N ILE A 73 -2.76 12.07 -5.59
CA ILE A 73 -1.90 11.01 -6.10
C ILE A 73 -2.07 9.79 -5.20
N PHE A 74 -2.46 8.66 -5.79
CA PHE A 74 -2.42 7.38 -5.09
C PHE A 74 -0.97 6.94 -4.95
N HIS A 75 -0.54 6.67 -3.73
CA HIS A 75 0.79 6.15 -3.46
C HIS A 75 0.67 4.81 -2.73
N PHE A 76 1.12 3.74 -3.38
CA PHE A 76 1.26 2.42 -2.78
C PHE A 76 2.73 1.99 -2.85
N SER A 77 3.26 1.47 -1.76
CA SER A 77 4.57 0.84 -1.79
C SER A 77 4.60 -0.47 -1.03
N CYS A 78 5.51 -1.35 -1.46
CA CYS A 78 5.87 -2.55 -0.72
C CYS A 78 7.38 -2.63 -0.58
N LYS A 79 7.86 -2.91 0.63
CA LYS A 79 9.28 -3.02 0.95
C LYS A 79 9.63 -4.35 1.58
N ASN A 80 10.68 -4.99 1.07
CA ASN A 80 11.10 -6.30 1.53
C ASN A 80 11.96 -6.19 2.80
N LEU A 81 11.43 -6.63 3.93
CA LEU A 81 12.11 -6.74 5.21
C LEU A 81 12.25 -8.20 5.68
N SER A 82 11.89 -9.18 4.84
CA SER A 82 11.74 -10.59 5.21
C SER A 82 13.05 -11.32 5.50
N GLY A 83 14.18 -10.70 5.14
CA GLY A 83 15.51 -11.33 5.22
C GLY A 83 15.80 -12.32 4.09
N GLU A 84 14.90 -12.46 3.11
CA GLU A 84 15.07 -13.28 1.91
C GLU A 84 15.06 -12.42 0.64
N ASN A 85 15.75 -12.86 -0.41
CA ASN A 85 15.62 -12.25 -1.73
C ASN A 85 14.40 -12.83 -2.43
N LEU A 86 13.45 -11.96 -2.76
CA LEU A 86 12.17 -12.33 -3.35
C LEU A 86 12.05 -11.76 -4.76
N TYR A 87 10.93 -12.04 -5.40
CA TYR A 87 10.49 -11.41 -6.63
C TYR A 87 9.06 -10.92 -6.47
N PHE A 88 8.80 -9.71 -6.91
CA PHE A 88 7.52 -9.03 -6.75
C PHE A 88 6.52 -9.47 -7.81
N ASP A 89 5.37 -9.99 -7.38
CA ASP A 89 4.21 -10.15 -8.27
C ASP A 89 3.42 -8.84 -8.33
N ASN A 90 3.43 -8.22 -9.51
CA ASN A 90 2.80 -6.94 -9.76
C ASN A 90 1.29 -7.04 -10.10
N THR A 91 0.63 -8.16 -9.75
CA THR A 91 -0.81 -8.40 -10.01
C THR A 91 -1.74 -7.33 -9.42
N ILE A 92 -1.32 -6.59 -8.39
CA ILE A 92 -2.05 -5.43 -7.87
C ILE A 92 -2.37 -4.39 -8.97
N LEU A 93 -1.51 -4.24 -9.97
CA LEU A 93 -1.72 -3.30 -11.08
C LEU A 93 -2.90 -3.66 -11.99
N SER A 94 -3.34 -4.92 -11.93
CA SER A 94 -4.52 -5.43 -12.64
C SER A 94 -5.75 -5.60 -11.73
N ASN A 95 -5.67 -5.19 -10.47
CA ASN A 95 -6.78 -5.27 -9.52
C ASN A 95 -7.87 -4.25 -9.87
N ASP A 96 -9.13 -4.70 -9.98
CA ASP A 96 -10.27 -3.90 -10.43
C ASP A 96 -10.72 -2.80 -9.45
N SER A 97 -10.27 -2.80 -8.20
CA SER A 97 -10.57 -1.74 -7.22
C SER A 97 -9.37 -0.86 -6.89
N PHE A 98 -8.14 -1.26 -7.25
CA PHE A 98 -6.95 -0.45 -7.00
C PHE A 98 -7.05 0.93 -7.66
N CYS A 99 -6.90 1.99 -6.85
CA CYS A 99 -7.08 3.41 -7.21
C CYS A 99 -8.51 3.81 -7.65
N GLU A 100 -9.53 3.01 -7.33
CA GLU A 100 -10.93 3.41 -7.56
C GLU A 100 -11.35 4.46 -6.51
N VAL A 101 -12.00 5.53 -6.96
CA VAL A 101 -12.62 6.55 -6.09
C VAL A 101 -14.13 6.34 -6.05
N ARG A 102 -14.69 6.36 -4.85
CA ARG A 102 -16.12 6.19 -4.60
C ARG A 102 -16.60 7.20 -3.58
N ASN A 103 -17.90 7.45 -3.55
CA ASN A 103 -18.57 8.03 -2.39
C ASN A 103 -19.74 7.13 -1.99
N ALA A 104 -20.58 7.60 -1.06
CA ALA A 104 -21.73 6.83 -0.57
C ALA A 104 -22.75 6.47 -1.67
N ASN A 105 -22.77 7.20 -2.79
CA ASN A 105 -23.82 7.12 -3.80
C ASN A 105 -23.35 6.52 -5.13
N GLN A 106 -22.07 6.67 -5.49
CA GLN A 106 -21.57 6.26 -6.80
C GLN A 106 -20.06 5.98 -6.80
N SER A 107 -19.62 5.29 -7.86
CA SER A 107 -18.21 5.20 -8.25
C SER A 107 -17.86 6.32 -9.22
N PHE A 108 -16.67 6.90 -9.03
CA PHE A 108 -16.05 7.85 -9.95
C PHE A 108 -15.00 7.16 -10.84
N GLY A 109 -14.79 5.86 -10.67
CA GLY A 109 -13.82 5.05 -11.41
C GLY A 109 -12.37 5.30 -10.98
N LYS A 110 -11.44 5.05 -11.89
CA LYS A 110 -9.98 5.08 -11.68
C LYS A 110 -9.29 6.07 -12.60
N PRO A 111 -8.08 6.57 -12.29
CA PRO A 111 -7.36 7.46 -13.19
C PRO A 111 -6.92 6.82 -14.51
N PHE A 112 -6.91 5.50 -14.59
CA PHE A 112 -6.41 4.76 -15.74
C PHE A 112 -7.37 3.68 -16.24
N ILE A 113 -7.15 3.25 -17.48
CA ILE A 113 -7.65 2.04 -18.11
C ILE A 113 -6.47 1.08 -18.23
N TYR A 114 -6.59 -0.12 -17.66
CA TYR A 114 -5.58 -1.16 -17.80
C TYR A 114 -5.69 -1.81 -19.18
N LEU A 115 -4.60 -1.82 -19.94
CA LEU A 115 -4.57 -2.38 -21.31
C LEU A 115 -4.01 -3.81 -21.35
N GLY A 116 -3.35 -4.26 -20.29
CA GLY A 116 -2.72 -5.56 -20.21
C GLY A 116 -1.28 -5.49 -19.71
N LYS A 117 -0.60 -6.64 -19.75
CA LYS A 117 0.81 -6.76 -19.37
C LYS A 117 1.54 -7.69 -20.32
N ASP A 118 2.84 -7.46 -20.46
CA ASP A 118 3.69 -8.43 -21.15
C ASP A 118 3.72 -9.77 -20.40
N LYS A 119 3.85 -10.86 -21.15
CA LYS A 119 4.05 -12.20 -20.59
C LYS A 119 5.51 -12.40 -20.18
N ILE A 120 5.94 -11.62 -19.19
CA ILE A 120 7.28 -11.71 -18.61
C ILE A 120 7.20 -12.50 -17.31
N GLY A 121 8.16 -13.38 -17.08
CA GLY A 121 8.24 -14.15 -15.83
C GLY A 121 8.56 -13.26 -14.63
N VAL A 122 8.14 -13.69 -13.43
CA VAL A 122 8.37 -12.96 -12.16
C VAL A 122 9.85 -12.62 -11.91
N GLY A 123 10.76 -13.39 -12.52
CA GLY A 123 12.21 -13.14 -12.53
C GLY A 123 12.63 -11.74 -13.00
N ALA A 124 11.78 -11.02 -13.75
CA ALA A 124 12.05 -9.64 -14.18
C ALA A 124 11.84 -8.59 -13.08
N PHE A 125 11.23 -8.97 -11.95
CA PHE A 125 10.91 -8.06 -10.85
C PHE A 125 11.65 -8.47 -9.57
N PRO A 126 12.99 -8.43 -9.54
CA PRO A 126 13.75 -8.80 -8.36
C PRO A 126 13.42 -7.85 -7.21
N PHE A 127 13.12 -8.45 -6.06
CA PHE A 127 12.75 -7.78 -4.83
C PHE A 127 13.71 -8.20 -3.72
N PRO A 128 15.01 -7.80 -3.80
CA PRO A 128 16.00 -8.16 -2.79
C PRO A 128 15.70 -7.49 -1.44
N ILE A 129 16.36 -7.96 -0.39
CA ILE A 129 16.21 -7.41 0.96
C ILE A 129 16.44 -5.88 0.94
N GLY A 130 15.54 -5.15 1.58
CA GLY A 130 15.54 -3.69 1.67
C GLY A 130 15.03 -2.97 0.43
N LYS A 131 14.79 -3.67 -0.70
CA LYS A 131 14.20 -3.06 -1.90
C LYS A 131 12.76 -2.62 -1.60
N GLU A 132 12.39 -1.51 -2.21
CA GLU A 132 11.03 -1.00 -2.23
C GLU A 132 10.56 -0.87 -3.70
N TYR A 133 9.33 -1.31 -3.95
CA TYR A 133 8.58 -0.95 -5.16
C TYR A 133 7.56 0.10 -4.79
N VAL A 134 7.58 1.20 -5.53
CA VAL A 134 6.65 2.33 -5.37
C VAL A 134 5.79 2.41 -6.62
N ILE A 135 4.49 2.54 -6.41
CA ILE A 135 3.47 2.65 -7.45
C ILE A 135 2.71 3.94 -7.18
N GLU A 136 2.78 4.86 -8.14
CA GLU A 136 2.10 6.15 -8.05
C GLU A 136 1.21 6.37 -9.26
N PHE A 137 -0.03 6.78 -9.00
CA PHE A 137 -0.98 7.18 -10.03
C PHE A 137 -1.61 8.52 -9.64
N PRO A 138 -1.35 9.61 -10.38
CA PRO A 138 -2.12 10.83 -10.20
C PRO A 138 -3.57 10.61 -10.63
N TRP A 139 -4.52 11.26 -9.97
CA TRP A 139 -5.92 11.22 -10.35
C TRP A 139 -6.11 11.90 -11.72
N VAL A 140 -5.49 13.07 -11.90
CA VAL A 140 -5.37 13.73 -13.21
C VAL A 140 -3.99 13.48 -13.80
N ASN A 141 -3.89 12.51 -14.71
CA ASN A 141 -2.65 12.23 -15.44
C ASN A 141 -2.59 13.05 -16.73
N GLU A 142 -1.40 13.53 -17.11
CA GLU A 142 -1.17 14.22 -18.40
C GLU A 142 -0.73 13.25 -19.51
N LYS A 143 -0.20 12.08 -19.16
CA LYS A 143 0.24 11.08 -20.13
C LYS A 143 -0.97 10.39 -20.72
N ASP A 144 -1.06 10.30 -22.05
CA ASP A 144 -2.12 9.55 -22.72
C ASP A 144 -2.00 8.04 -22.48
N GLU A 145 -0.78 7.50 -22.56
CA GLU A 145 -0.46 6.09 -22.34
C GLU A 145 0.90 5.98 -21.64
N TRP A 146 1.07 4.96 -20.80
CA TRP A 146 2.34 4.71 -20.11
C TRP A 146 2.50 3.24 -19.73
N GLU A 147 3.73 2.88 -19.39
CA GLU A 147 4.09 1.55 -18.88
C GLU A 147 4.61 1.67 -17.45
N LEU A 148 4.23 0.72 -16.59
CA LEU A 148 4.79 0.56 -15.26
C LEU A 148 4.94 -0.93 -14.96
N LEU A 149 6.15 -1.38 -14.63
CA LEU A 149 6.45 -2.79 -14.32
C LEU A 149 5.90 -3.74 -15.41
N SER A 150 6.11 -3.43 -16.69
CA SER A 150 5.60 -4.22 -17.83
C SER A 150 4.07 -4.36 -17.91
N ASN A 151 3.35 -3.46 -17.25
CA ASN A 151 1.90 -3.27 -17.39
C ASN A 151 1.64 -2.00 -18.18
N TYR A 152 0.67 -2.03 -19.08
CA TYR A 152 0.30 -0.95 -19.97
C TYR A 152 -0.99 -0.28 -19.51
N PHE A 153 -0.98 1.04 -19.51
CA PHE A 153 -2.09 1.85 -19.05
C PHE A 153 -2.40 2.94 -20.06
N LYS A 154 -3.69 3.28 -20.11
CA LYS A 154 -4.20 4.44 -20.83
C LYS A 154 -4.88 5.39 -19.87
N ASN A 155 -4.77 6.68 -20.14
CA ASN A 155 -5.46 7.70 -19.40
C ASN A 155 -6.98 7.56 -19.55
N SER A 156 -7.69 7.59 -18.43
CA SER A 156 -9.16 7.62 -18.42
C SER A 156 -9.75 9.03 -18.58
N LYS A 157 -8.89 10.05 -18.65
CA LYS A 157 -9.21 11.48 -18.78
C LYS A 157 -10.09 11.99 -17.65
N LYS A 158 -9.67 11.74 -16.41
CA LYS A 158 -10.39 12.25 -15.24
C LYS A 158 -10.31 13.76 -15.16
N GLU A 159 -11.44 14.35 -14.79
CA GLU A 159 -11.52 15.69 -14.26
C GLU A 159 -11.26 15.66 -12.76
N ARG A 160 -10.84 16.79 -12.20
CA ARG A 160 -10.66 16.94 -10.76
C ARG A 160 -11.96 16.65 -10.01
N LEU A 161 -11.83 16.08 -8.82
CA LEU A 161 -12.98 15.79 -7.98
C LEU A 161 -13.59 17.09 -7.45
N SER A 162 -14.92 17.15 -7.42
CA SER A 162 -15.63 18.25 -6.75
C SER A 162 -15.50 18.15 -5.23
N ALA A 163 -15.84 19.22 -4.52
CA ALA A 163 -15.91 19.19 -3.06
C ALA A 163 -16.83 18.07 -2.55
N GLY A 164 -16.41 17.37 -1.50
CA GLY A 164 -17.15 16.25 -0.92
C GLY A 164 -16.27 15.23 -0.22
N LYS A 165 -16.93 14.21 0.34
CA LYS A 165 -16.28 13.08 1.02
C LYS A 165 -16.27 11.85 0.11
N TYR A 166 -15.12 11.21 0.08
CA TYR A 166 -14.81 10.10 -0.81
C TYR A 166 -14.06 9.01 -0.05
N TYR A 167 -13.94 7.86 -0.68
CA TYR A 167 -13.02 6.83 -0.25
C TYR A 167 -12.39 6.13 -1.46
N THR A 168 -11.21 5.57 -1.24
CA THR A 168 -10.62 4.56 -2.10
C THR A 168 -10.41 3.30 -1.29
N GLU A 169 -10.70 2.15 -1.87
CA GLU A 169 -10.51 0.86 -1.21
C GLU A 169 -10.10 -0.21 -2.21
N PHE A 170 -9.27 -1.14 -1.78
CA PHE A 170 -8.99 -2.36 -2.52
C PHE A 170 -8.55 -3.47 -1.58
N SER A 171 -8.79 -4.71 -1.99
CA SER A 171 -8.28 -5.90 -1.30
C SER A 171 -7.40 -6.68 -2.25
N GLN A 172 -6.24 -7.14 -1.75
CA GLN A 172 -5.28 -7.90 -2.54
C GLN A 172 -4.61 -8.96 -1.67
N ALA A 173 -4.53 -10.19 -2.18
CA ALA A 173 -3.61 -11.19 -1.67
C ALA A 173 -2.26 -11.03 -2.39
N PHE A 174 -1.15 -11.10 -1.66
CA PHE A 174 0.17 -10.84 -2.23
C PHE A 174 0.98 -12.12 -2.33
N ILE A 175 1.69 -12.26 -3.44
CA ILE A 175 2.54 -13.40 -3.73
C ILE A 175 3.94 -12.88 -4.03
N PHE A 176 4.92 -13.40 -3.31
CA PHE A 176 6.33 -13.11 -3.55
C PHE A 176 7.06 -14.43 -3.78
N SER A 177 7.66 -14.57 -4.96
CA SER A 177 8.33 -15.82 -5.35
C SER A 177 9.78 -15.81 -4.91
N ASN A 178 10.31 -16.96 -4.50
CA ASN A 178 11.74 -17.23 -4.43
C ASN A 178 12.06 -18.23 -5.56
N VAL A 179 12.69 -17.75 -6.63
CA VAL A 179 12.95 -18.58 -7.82
C VAL A 179 14.12 -19.57 -7.64
N ILE A 180 14.87 -19.48 -6.54
CA ILE A 180 16.00 -20.36 -6.26
C ILE A 180 15.51 -21.63 -5.55
N ASP A 181 14.59 -21.50 -4.61
CA ASP A 181 14.14 -22.60 -3.74
C ASP A 181 12.67 -23.02 -3.96
N GLU A 182 12.00 -22.46 -4.98
CA GLU A 182 10.55 -22.60 -5.28
C GLU A 182 9.60 -22.20 -4.13
N LYS A 183 10.13 -21.75 -3.00
CA LYS A 183 9.34 -21.20 -1.91
C LYS A 183 8.63 -19.94 -2.37
N THR A 184 7.35 -19.84 -2.02
CA THR A 184 6.55 -18.67 -2.31
C THR A 184 6.04 -18.13 -1.00
N LEU A 185 6.38 -16.89 -0.66
CA LEU A 185 5.72 -16.16 0.42
C LEU A 185 4.36 -15.74 -0.09
N LYS A 186 3.30 -16.23 0.56
CA LYS A 186 1.92 -15.87 0.27
C LYS A 186 1.37 -15.15 1.48
N ILE A 187 0.91 -13.93 1.26
CA ILE A 187 0.21 -13.14 2.26
C ILE A 187 -1.26 -13.16 1.87
N ASP A 188 -2.12 -13.55 2.81
CA ASP A 188 -3.57 -13.54 2.65
C ASP A 188 -4.08 -12.13 2.32
N SER A 189 -5.35 -12.02 1.94
CA SER A 189 -5.88 -10.74 1.48
C SER A 189 -5.80 -9.65 2.55
N ILE A 190 -5.12 -8.56 2.21
CA ILE A 190 -5.14 -7.31 2.97
C ILE A 190 -6.09 -6.35 2.26
N SER A 191 -6.99 -5.76 3.02
CA SER A 191 -7.91 -4.71 2.56
C SER A 191 -7.41 -3.37 3.04
N PHE A 192 -7.24 -2.44 2.11
CA PHE A 192 -6.83 -1.07 2.39
C PHE A 192 -8.00 -0.15 2.08
N ARG A 193 -8.25 0.82 2.96
CA ARG A 193 -9.28 1.83 2.76
C ARG A 193 -8.78 3.19 3.25
N ILE A 194 -8.96 4.22 2.43
CA ILE A 194 -8.66 5.60 2.83
C ILE A 194 -9.92 6.42 2.58
N ASN A 195 -10.50 6.96 3.64
CA ASN A 195 -11.54 7.97 3.55
C ASN A 195 -10.87 9.36 3.45
N PHE A 196 -11.32 10.21 2.54
CA PHE A 196 -10.73 11.53 2.30
C PHE A 196 -11.79 12.58 1.92
N GLU A 197 -11.41 13.85 2.00
CA GLU A 197 -12.28 14.99 1.71
C GLU A 197 -11.61 16.00 0.78
N ILE A 198 -12.36 16.46 -0.22
CA ILE A 198 -12.05 17.64 -1.02
C ILE A 198 -12.87 18.80 -0.46
N LYS A 199 -12.21 19.89 -0.07
CA LYS A 199 -12.85 21.09 0.52
C LYS A 199 -13.58 21.95 -0.50
#